data_AF-A0A6N2YBR2-F1
#
_entry.id   AF-A0A6N2YBR2-F1
#
_cell.length_a   1.000
_cell.length_b   1.000
_cell.length_c   1.000
_cell.angle_alpha   90.00
_cell.angle_beta   90.00
_cell.angle_gamma   90.00
#
_symmetry.space_group_name_H-M   'P 1'
#
loop_
_entity.id
_entity.type
_entity.pdbx_description
1 polymer ?
#
loop_
_entity_poly.entity_id
_entity_poly.type
_entity_poly.pdbx_seq_one_letter_code
_entity_poly.pdbx_strand_id
1 'polypeptide(L)'
;MGKIFNYDSKFFAGMTKVSDTIIINILFVICSIPIVTIGASITALYSVSMKITRDEDVYAAKEFIKQFKQNFKQSTIIWLILLVVGLFIGLDFYLCSLMSNNTMGMIFKFIFTVVSVVIAFILIYVFPLTARFENSIKNTLTNSIFMSIQHLPYTLVMSVLAFAPILSFILFSQYWGQIVFFNTCISFGFIAYMNSILLNKIFSKYIQE
;
A
#
# COMPACT_ATOMS: atom_id res chain seq x y z
N MET A 1 -11.44 40.66 -18.21
CA MET A 1 -10.84 39.39 -18.69
C MET A 1 -9.38 39.25 -18.21
N GLY A 2 -9.11 39.23 -16.90
CA GLY A 2 -7.71 39.23 -16.43
C GLY A 2 -7.49 38.86 -14.97
N LYS A 3 -8.34 38.01 -14.38
CA LYS A 3 -8.19 37.52 -12.99
C LYS A 3 -8.44 36.01 -12.81
N ILE A 4 -8.68 35.29 -13.91
CA ILE A 4 -8.78 33.82 -13.97
C ILE A 4 -7.47 33.18 -14.45
N PHE A 5 -6.48 34.01 -14.77
CA PHE A 5 -5.13 33.64 -15.19
C PHE A 5 -4.08 34.20 -14.24
N ASN A 6 -4.43 34.34 -12.96
CA ASN A 6 -3.37 34.40 -11.96
C ASN A 6 -2.72 33.00 -11.96
N TYR A 7 -1.42 32.98 -12.22
CA TYR A 7 -0.47 31.92 -11.87
C TYR A 7 -0.46 31.73 -10.34
N ASP A 8 -1.63 31.48 -9.76
CA ASP A 8 -1.89 31.34 -8.33
C ASP A 8 -1.25 30.02 -7.89
N SER A 9 -0.18 30.18 -7.10
CA SER A 9 0.77 29.14 -6.71
C SER A 9 0.13 27.86 -6.14
N LYS A 10 -1.12 27.93 -5.66
CA LYS A 10 -1.84 26.80 -5.05
C LYS A 10 -2.57 25.90 -6.04
N PHE A 11 -3.15 26.46 -7.11
CA PHE A 11 -3.84 25.65 -8.12
C PHE A 11 -2.84 24.86 -8.96
N PHE A 12 -1.77 25.53 -9.41
CA PHE A 12 -0.69 24.87 -10.13
C PHE A 12 0.05 23.85 -9.26
N ALA A 13 0.32 24.15 -7.97
CA ALA A 13 0.90 23.15 -7.06
C ALA A 13 0.00 21.91 -6.89
N GLY A 14 -1.32 22.10 -6.78
CA GLY A 14 -2.26 20.98 -6.74
C GLY A 14 -2.23 20.14 -8.03
N MET A 15 -2.19 20.79 -9.19
CA MET A 15 -2.11 20.13 -10.48
C MET A 15 -0.79 19.36 -10.66
N THR A 16 0.33 19.90 -10.18
CA THR A 16 1.62 19.20 -10.13
C THR A 16 1.54 17.94 -9.27
N LYS A 17 0.96 18.02 -8.06
CA LYS A 17 0.77 16.84 -7.19
C LYS A 17 -0.06 15.74 -7.84
N VAL A 18 -1.13 16.11 -8.55
CA VAL A 18 -1.97 15.17 -9.30
C VAL A 18 -1.15 14.53 -10.43
N SER A 19 -0.42 15.33 -11.20
CA SER A 19 0.47 14.85 -12.26
C SER A 19 1.52 13.88 -11.73
N ASP A 20 2.21 14.23 -10.65
CA ASP A 20 3.22 13.38 -10.01
C ASP A 20 2.61 12.06 -9.51
N THR A 21 1.39 12.11 -8.94
CA THR A 21 0.65 10.92 -8.50
C THR A 21 0.31 10.00 -9.67
N ILE A 22 -0.05 10.55 -10.83
CA ILE A 22 -0.30 9.76 -12.05
C ILE A 22 1.00 9.13 -12.56
N ILE A 23 2.10 9.89 -12.58
CA ILE A 23 3.41 9.41 -13.03
C ILE A 23 3.87 8.22 -12.17
N ILE A 24 3.84 8.34 -10.84
CA ILE A 24 4.24 7.24 -9.96
C ILE A 24 3.31 6.04 -10.08
N ASN A 25 2.01 6.24 -10.36
CA ASN A 25 1.10 5.13 -10.56
C ASN A 25 1.43 4.34 -11.84
N ILE A 26 1.69 5.04 -12.95
CA ILE A 26 2.13 4.40 -14.20
C ILE A 26 3.43 3.61 -13.98
N LEU A 27 4.41 4.20 -13.30
CA LEU A 27 5.65 3.50 -12.96
C LEU A 27 5.40 2.29 -12.05
N PHE A 28 4.51 2.42 -11.06
CA PHE A 28 4.10 1.33 -10.19
C PHE A 28 3.52 0.16 -10.99
N VAL A 29 2.62 0.42 -11.93
CA VAL A 29 2.00 -0.61 -12.78
C VAL A 29 3.05 -1.32 -13.62
N ILE A 30 3.94 -0.58 -14.29
CA ILE A 30 5.00 -1.14 -15.13
C ILE A 30 5.97 -1.99 -14.29
N CYS A 31 6.39 -1.48 -13.13
CA CYS A 31 7.30 -2.19 -12.23
C CYS A 31 6.62 -3.30 -11.43
N SER A 32 5.29 -3.43 -11.46
CA SER A 32 4.55 -4.51 -10.78
C SER A 32 4.20 -5.68 -11.71
N ILE A 33 4.60 -5.62 -13.00
CA ILE A 33 4.42 -6.74 -13.93
C ILE A 33 5.09 -8.02 -13.41
N PRO A 34 6.34 -7.99 -12.90
CA PRO A 34 6.91 -9.12 -12.19
C PRO A 34 6.31 -9.23 -10.77
N ILE A 35 5.77 -10.39 -10.43
CA ILE A 35 5.16 -10.62 -9.09
C ILE A 35 6.19 -10.38 -7.97
N VAL A 36 7.47 -10.65 -8.22
CA VAL A 36 8.54 -10.47 -7.23
C VAL A 36 8.85 -9.00 -6.95
N THR A 37 8.58 -8.09 -7.88
CA THR A 37 8.90 -6.66 -7.74
C THR A 37 7.76 -5.84 -7.16
N ILE A 38 6.57 -6.43 -6.98
CA ILE A 38 5.41 -5.76 -6.36
C ILE A 38 5.78 -5.13 -5.02
N GLY A 39 6.47 -5.87 -4.13
CA GLY A 39 6.88 -5.34 -2.84
C GLY A 39 7.77 -4.10 -2.93
N ALA A 40 8.76 -4.11 -3.83
CA ALA A 40 9.64 -2.96 -4.05
C ALA A 40 8.91 -1.78 -4.71
N SER A 41 7.99 -2.05 -5.63
CA SER A 41 7.13 -1.04 -6.26
C SER A 41 6.19 -0.36 -5.26
N ILE A 42 5.59 -1.12 -4.33
CA ILE A 42 4.74 -0.57 -3.25
C ILE A 42 5.58 0.33 -2.34
N THR A 43 6.77 -0.11 -1.91
CA THR A 43 7.68 0.70 -1.10
C THR A 43 8.04 2.02 -1.79
N ALA A 44 8.42 1.96 -3.08
CA ALA A 44 8.77 3.15 -3.86
C ALA A 44 7.58 4.10 -4.04
N LEU A 45 6.38 3.56 -4.31
CA LEU A 45 5.14 4.33 -4.42
C LEU A 45 4.86 5.10 -3.13
N TYR A 46 4.86 4.41 -1.98
CA TYR A 46 4.62 5.06 -0.69
C TYR A 46 5.71 6.06 -0.31
N SER A 47 6.98 5.79 -0.66
CA SER A 47 8.08 6.73 -0.42
C SER A 47 7.84 8.06 -1.15
N VAL A 48 7.53 8.01 -2.45
CA VAL A 48 7.31 9.23 -3.25
C VAL A 48 5.99 9.90 -2.88
N SER A 49 4.91 9.15 -2.66
CA SER A 49 3.62 9.70 -2.21
C SER A 49 3.74 10.41 -0.85
N MET A 50 4.54 9.90 0.07
CA MET A 50 4.82 10.59 1.35
C MET A 50 5.60 11.88 1.16
N LYS A 51 6.49 12.00 0.16
CA LYS A 51 7.19 13.26 -0.11
C LYS A 51 6.29 14.30 -0.81
N ILE A 52 5.49 13.87 -1.80
CA ILE A 52 4.51 14.72 -2.50
C ILE A 52 3.52 15.34 -1.50
N THR A 53 3.07 14.56 -0.52
CA THR A 53 2.12 15.05 0.51
C THR A 53 2.74 16.01 1.53
N ARG A 54 4.07 16.15 1.58
CA ARG A 54 4.77 17.14 2.40
C ARG A 54 5.13 18.43 1.64
N ASP A 55 4.66 18.57 0.41
CA ASP A 55 5.06 19.69 -0.46
C ASP A 55 6.58 19.73 -0.71
N GLU A 56 7.26 18.58 -0.67
CA GLU A 56 8.65 18.48 -1.12
C GLU A 56 8.72 18.50 -2.65
N ASP A 57 9.60 19.31 -3.22
CA ASP A 57 9.85 19.33 -4.66
C ASP A 57 10.59 18.05 -5.07
N VAL A 58 9.84 17.07 -5.58
CA VAL A 58 10.40 15.77 -5.96
C VAL A 58 10.14 15.49 -7.43
N TYR A 59 11.20 15.18 -8.16
CA TYR A 59 11.07 14.59 -9.49
C TYR A 59 10.52 13.16 -9.36
N ALA A 60 9.19 13.02 -9.41
CA ALA A 60 8.44 11.81 -9.10
C ALA A 60 9.02 10.52 -9.72
N ALA A 61 9.29 10.54 -11.04
CA ALA A 61 9.84 9.38 -11.75
C ALA A 61 11.28 9.04 -11.31
N LYS A 62 12.14 10.05 -11.15
CA LYS A 62 13.54 9.87 -10.77
C LYS A 62 13.65 9.34 -9.34
N GLU A 63 12.84 9.90 -8.44
CA GLU A 63 12.82 9.47 -7.05
C GLU A 63 12.20 8.07 -6.90
N PHE A 64 11.16 7.74 -7.68
CA PHE A 64 10.60 6.38 -7.69
C PHE A 64 11.67 5.35 -8.06
N ILE A 65 12.42 5.57 -9.15
CA ILE A 65 13.49 4.64 -9.60
C ILE A 65 14.61 4.54 -8.55
N LYS A 66 14.98 5.65 -7.92
CA LYS A 66 15.98 5.68 -6.85
C LYS A 66 15.52 4.85 -5.64
N GLN A 67 14.31 5.09 -5.15
CA GLN A 67 13.74 4.38 -4.00
C GLN A 67 13.51 2.90 -4.30
N PHE A 68 13.07 2.59 -5.53
CA PHE A 68 12.92 1.23 -6.01
C PHE A 68 14.25 0.46 -5.95
N LYS A 69 15.35 1.05 -6.48
CA LYS A 69 16.67 0.41 -6.47
C LYS A 69 17.26 0.27 -5.07
N GLN A 70 17.14 1.30 -4.23
CA GLN A 70 17.66 1.29 -2.87
C GLN A 70 16.96 0.22 -2.01
N ASN A 71 15.63 0.15 -2.08
CA ASN A 71 14.84 -0.76 -1.26
C ASN A 71 14.53 -2.11 -1.93
N PHE A 72 15.08 -2.37 -3.13
CA PHE A 72 14.73 -3.54 -3.93
C PHE A 72 14.97 -4.84 -3.16
N LYS A 73 16.18 -5.02 -2.62
CA LYS A 73 16.58 -6.25 -1.94
C LYS A 73 15.76 -6.46 -0.66
N GLN A 74 15.66 -5.44 0.18
CA GLN A 74 14.95 -5.55 1.45
C GLN A 74 13.44 -5.75 1.25
N SER A 75 12.80 -4.94 0.39
CA SER A 75 11.37 -5.03 0.13
C SER A 75 11.00 -6.35 -0.55
N THR A 76 11.84 -6.86 -1.46
CA THR A 76 11.59 -8.15 -2.14
C THR A 76 11.73 -9.32 -1.17
N ILE A 77 12.71 -9.29 -0.26
CA ILE A 77 12.85 -10.33 0.77
C ILE A 77 11.64 -10.34 1.69
N ILE A 78 11.21 -9.17 2.17
CA ILE A 78 10.02 -9.03 3.01
C ILE A 78 8.78 -9.53 2.25
N TRP A 79 8.62 -9.14 0.99
CA TRP A 79 7.53 -9.60 0.14
C TRP A 79 7.52 -11.11 -0.05
N LEU A 80 8.67 -11.74 -0.30
CA LEU A 80 8.77 -13.19 -0.44
C LEU A 80 8.38 -13.91 0.85
N ILE A 81 8.83 -13.42 2.02
CA ILE A 81 8.43 -13.98 3.31
C ILE A 81 6.91 -13.91 3.47
N LEU A 82 6.31 -12.76 3.15
CA LEU A 82 4.87 -12.55 3.24
C LEU A 82 4.10 -13.42 2.23
N LEU A 83 4.64 -13.62 1.02
CA LEU A 83 4.07 -14.49 -0.01
C LEU A 83 4.04 -15.94 0.48
N VAL A 84 5.13 -16.42 1.06
CA VAL A 84 5.18 -17.78 1.67
C VAL A 84 4.15 -17.91 2.78
N VAL A 85 4.08 -16.95 3.71
CA VAL A 85 3.07 -16.96 4.79
C VAL A 85 1.64 -16.93 4.22
N GLY A 86 1.40 -16.12 3.19
CA GLY A 86 0.11 -16.05 2.50
C GLY A 86 -0.29 -17.35 1.81
N LEU A 87 0.68 -18.06 1.21
CA LEU A 87 0.45 -19.39 0.62
C LEU A 87 0.10 -20.43 1.67
N PHE A 88 0.80 -20.44 2.81
CA PHE A 88 0.47 -21.33 3.93
C PHE A 88 -0.98 -21.12 4.38
N ILE A 89 -1.37 -19.87 4.65
CA ILE A 89 -2.74 -19.54 5.07
C ILE A 89 -3.77 -19.88 3.98
N GLY A 90 -3.44 -19.65 2.71
CA GLY A 90 -4.32 -19.99 1.59
C GLY A 90 -4.54 -21.51 1.47
N LEU A 91 -3.49 -22.30 1.67
CA LEU A 91 -3.57 -23.76 1.73
C LEU A 91 -4.37 -24.23 2.94
N ASP A 92 -4.14 -23.66 4.12
CA ASP A 92 -4.91 -23.95 5.33
C ASP A 92 -6.40 -23.67 5.13
N PHE A 93 -6.73 -22.56 4.47
CA PHE A 93 -8.11 -22.20 4.14
C PHE A 93 -8.74 -23.14 3.13
N TYR A 94 -7.98 -23.55 2.11
CA TYR A 94 -8.42 -24.54 1.11
C TYR A 94 -8.68 -25.90 1.76
N LEU A 95 -7.77 -26.37 2.62
CA LEU A 95 -7.91 -27.60 3.39
C LEU A 95 -9.12 -27.54 4.34
N CYS A 96 -9.31 -26.42 5.05
CA CYS A 96 -10.49 -26.21 5.89
C CYS A 96 -11.79 -26.21 5.07
N SER A 97 -11.76 -25.72 3.82
CA SER A 97 -12.94 -25.72 2.95
C SER A 97 -13.27 -27.09 2.37
N LEU A 98 -12.28 -27.98 2.23
CA LEU A 98 -12.46 -29.37 1.82
C LEU A 98 -13.03 -30.23 2.96
N MET A 99 -12.74 -29.88 4.21
CA MET A 99 -13.35 -30.49 5.38
C MET A 99 -14.80 -29.99 5.53
N SER A 100 -15.72 -30.69 4.87
CA SER A 100 -17.18 -30.45 4.89
C SER A 100 -17.73 -30.06 6.27
N ASN A 101 -18.56 -29.00 6.28
CA ASN A 101 -19.68 -28.62 7.18
C ASN A 101 -19.72 -29.05 8.66
N ASN A 102 -18.60 -29.45 9.27
CA ASN A 102 -18.50 -29.73 10.69
C ASN A 102 -18.20 -28.44 11.45
N THR A 103 -18.77 -28.29 12.65
CA THR A 103 -18.54 -27.15 13.56
C THR A 103 -17.05 -26.85 13.77
N MET A 104 -16.20 -27.89 13.78
CA MET A 104 -14.74 -27.77 13.83
C MET A 104 -14.15 -27.00 12.64
N GLY A 105 -14.57 -27.29 11.40
CA GLY A 105 -14.09 -26.60 10.21
C GLY A 105 -14.45 -25.11 10.21
N MET A 106 -15.63 -24.77 10.75
CA MET A 106 -16.06 -23.37 10.90
C MET A 106 -15.20 -22.60 11.91
N ILE A 107 -14.82 -23.23 13.03
CA ILE A 107 -13.94 -22.63 14.04
C ILE A 107 -12.54 -22.40 13.48
N PHE A 108 -11.95 -23.39 12.80
CA PHE A 108 -10.64 -23.22 12.16
C PHE A 108 -10.67 -22.12 11.09
N LYS A 109 -11.70 -22.09 10.25
CA LYS A 109 -11.88 -21.04 9.24
C LYS A 109 -11.94 -19.65 9.88
N PHE A 110 -12.66 -19.50 10.99
CA PHE A 110 -12.71 -18.23 11.74
C PHE A 110 -11.34 -17.82 12.27
N ILE A 111 -10.59 -18.73 12.90
CA ILE A 111 -9.24 -18.45 13.40
C ILE A 111 -8.31 -18.01 12.27
N PHE A 112 -8.29 -18.74 11.15
CA PHE A 112 -7.46 -18.39 10.00
C PHE A 112 -7.87 -17.05 9.37
N THR A 113 -9.17 -16.70 9.36
CA THR A 113 -9.63 -15.38 8.94
C THR A 113 -9.11 -14.26 9.86
N VAL A 114 -9.12 -14.46 11.18
CA VAL A 114 -8.56 -13.45 12.10
C VAL A 114 -7.06 -13.27 11.86
N VAL A 115 -6.31 -14.36 11.70
CA VAL A 115 -4.87 -14.32 11.42
C VAL A 115 -4.58 -13.60 10.10
N SER A 116 -5.36 -13.84 9.04
CA SER A 116 -5.17 -13.17 7.75
C SER A 116 -5.43 -11.67 7.83
N VAL A 117 -6.43 -11.24 8.60
CA VAL A 117 -6.71 -9.81 8.85
C VAL A 117 -5.56 -9.14 9.60
N VAL A 118 -4.98 -9.80 10.60
CA VAL A 118 -3.81 -9.26 11.32
C VAL A 118 -2.62 -9.08 10.38
N ILE A 119 -2.35 -10.06 9.52
CA ILE A 119 -1.26 -9.98 8.53
C ILE A 119 -1.52 -8.88 7.50
N ALA A 120 -2.77 -8.71 7.05
CA ALA A 120 -3.18 -7.60 6.20
C ALA A 120 -2.88 -6.24 6.86
N PHE A 121 -3.15 -6.10 8.15
CA PHE A 121 -2.80 -4.87 8.86
C PHE A 121 -1.31 -4.64 8.97
N ILE A 122 -0.51 -5.70 9.17
CA ILE A 122 0.96 -5.60 9.17
C ILE A 122 1.47 -5.14 7.80
N LEU A 123 0.94 -5.70 6.70
CA LEU A 123 1.31 -5.35 5.33
C LEU A 123 1.16 -3.86 5.02
N ILE A 124 0.11 -3.22 5.55
CA ILE A 124 -0.15 -1.78 5.33
C ILE A 124 0.97 -0.91 5.89
N TYR A 125 1.63 -1.32 6.98
CA TYR A 125 2.71 -0.54 7.62
C TYR A 125 4.11 -0.99 7.20
N VAL A 126 4.30 -2.26 6.85
CA VAL A 126 5.62 -2.82 6.50
C VAL A 126 6.26 -2.08 5.33
N PHE A 127 5.54 -1.84 4.23
CA PHE A 127 6.12 -1.18 3.05
C PHE A 127 6.40 0.31 3.29
N PRO A 128 5.48 1.11 3.88
CA PRO A 128 5.79 2.49 4.23
C PRO A 128 6.91 2.63 5.26
N LEU A 129 7.03 1.72 6.24
CA LEU A 129 8.13 1.71 7.20
C LEU A 129 9.46 1.43 6.50
N THR A 130 9.50 0.46 5.60
CA THR A 130 10.70 0.15 4.79
C THR A 130 11.07 1.34 3.90
N ALA A 131 10.08 2.07 3.38
CA ALA A 131 10.29 3.24 2.52
C ALA A 131 10.89 4.45 3.26
N ARG A 132 10.66 4.54 4.57
CA ARG A 132 10.98 5.73 5.37
C ARG A 132 12.14 5.52 6.33
N PHE A 133 12.36 4.29 6.79
CA PHE A 133 13.39 3.97 7.77
C PHE A 133 14.30 2.87 7.24
N GLU A 134 15.61 3.12 7.22
CA GLU A 134 16.64 2.09 6.99
C GLU A 134 16.79 1.20 8.24
N ASN A 135 15.79 0.36 8.48
CA ASN A 135 15.77 -0.62 9.56
C ASN A 135 16.12 -2.01 9.05
N SER A 136 16.65 -2.88 9.92
CA SER A 136 16.77 -4.30 9.61
C SER A 136 15.40 -4.95 9.40
N ILE A 137 15.32 -5.97 8.54
CA ILE A 137 14.06 -6.71 8.20
C ILE A 137 13.27 -7.10 9.46
N LYS A 138 13.96 -7.60 10.49
CA LYS A 138 13.34 -7.99 11.78
C LYS A 138 12.71 -6.79 12.49
N ASN A 139 13.44 -5.67 12.59
CA ASN A 139 12.94 -4.46 13.24
C ASN A 139 11.79 -3.84 12.47
N THR A 140 11.84 -3.83 11.14
CA THR A 140 10.71 -3.37 10.32
C THR A 140 9.45 -4.18 10.64
N LEU A 141 9.56 -5.50 10.76
CA LEU A 141 8.42 -6.38 11.03
C LEU A 141 7.87 -6.17 12.45
N THR A 142 8.74 -6.10 13.46
CA THR A 142 8.33 -5.81 14.86
C THR A 142 7.71 -4.42 14.99
N ASN A 143 8.29 -3.39 14.38
CA ASN A 143 7.77 -2.03 14.41
C ASN A 143 6.43 -1.92 13.68
N SER A 144 6.24 -2.68 12.60
CA SER A 144 4.97 -2.72 11.87
C SER A 144 3.86 -3.31 12.72
N ILE A 145 4.15 -4.39 13.47
CA ILE A 145 3.20 -4.99 14.42
C ILE A 145 2.83 -3.96 15.51
N PHE A 146 3.83 -3.32 16.10
CA PHE A 146 3.60 -2.36 17.18
C PHE A 146 2.76 -1.15 16.72
N MET A 147 3.10 -0.56 15.56
CA MET A 147 2.35 0.57 15.00
C MET A 147 0.94 0.18 14.57
N SER A 148 0.75 -1.02 14.03
CA SER A 148 -0.56 -1.53 13.63
C SER A 148 -1.54 -1.61 14.80
N ILE A 149 -1.06 -2.08 15.96
CA ILE A 149 -1.83 -2.19 17.20
C ILE A 149 -2.04 -0.81 17.84
N GLN A 150 -0.99 0.02 17.88
CA GLN A 150 -1.02 1.33 18.55
C GLN A 150 -1.96 2.32 17.83
N HIS A 151 -2.07 2.24 16.50
CA HIS A 151 -2.90 3.14 15.68
C HIS A 151 -4.07 2.43 15.00
N LEU A 152 -4.70 1.49 15.69
CA LEU A 152 -5.86 0.71 15.23
C LEU A 152 -6.94 1.50 14.45
N PRO A 153 -7.44 2.68 14.89
CA PRO A 153 -8.45 3.42 14.13
C PRO A 153 -7.93 3.92 12.78
N TYR A 154 -6.66 4.35 12.72
CA TYR A 154 -6.03 4.76 11.45
C TYR A 154 -5.71 3.55 10.57
N THR A 155 -5.30 2.43 11.18
CA THR A 155 -5.11 1.14 10.49
C THR A 155 -6.39 0.69 9.80
N LEU A 156 -7.54 0.80 10.46
CA LEU A 156 -8.84 0.45 9.88
C LEU A 156 -9.17 1.32 8.67
N VAL A 157 -8.99 2.64 8.77
CA VAL A 157 -9.23 3.55 7.63
C VAL A 157 -8.31 3.22 6.46
N MET A 158 -7.00 3.07 6.71
CA MET A 158 -6.03 2.72 5.66
C MET A 158 -6.31 1.35 5.05
N SER A 159 -6.78 0.40 5.86
CA SER A 159 -7.18 -0.93 5.41
C SER A 159 -8.41 -0.86 4.50
N VAL A 160 -9.45 -0.13 4.90
CA VAL A 160 -10.65 0.06 4.06
C VAL A 160 -10.27 0.70 2.72
N LEU A 161 -9.39 1.71 2.73
CA LEU A 161 -8.90 2.33 1.51
C LEU A 161 -8.07 1.36 0.64
N ALA A 162 -7.21 0.56 1.25
CA ALA A 162 -6.38 -0.43 0.54
C ALA A 162 -7.19 -1.59 -0.05
N PHE A 163 -8.27 -2.02 0.62
CA PHE A 163 -9.14 -3.10 0.17
C PHE A 163 -10.30 -2.63 -0.72
N ALA A 164 -10.60 -1.33 -0.77
CA ALA A 164 -11.65 -0.77 -1.62
C ALA A 164 -11.58 -1.22 -3.10
N PRO A 165 -10.41 -1.31 -3.75
CA PRO A 165 -10.34 -1.79 -5.13
C PRO A 165 -10.72 -3.25 -5.27
N ILE A 166 -10.32 -4.08 -4.32
CA ILE A 166 -10.61 -5.52 -4.29
C ILE A 166 -12.12 -5.73 -4.07
N LEU A 167 -12.73 -4.97 -3.17
CA LEU A 167 -14.17 -4.95 -2.96
C LEU A 167 -14.94 -4.51 -4.21
N SER A 168 -14.46 -3.48 -4.92
CA SER A 168 -15.10 -3.02 -6.16
C SER A 168 -15.12 -4.09 -7.25
N PHE A 169 -14.05 -4.89 -7.32
CA PHE A 169 -13.92 -6.00 -8.26
C PHE A 169 -14.90 -7.14 -7.97
N ILE A 170 -15.14 -7.45 -6.70
CA ILE A 170 -16.07 -8.51 -6.27
C ILE A 170 -17.53 -8.09 -6.46
N LEU A 171 -17.88 -6.84 -6.09
CA LEU A 171 -19.27 -6.36 -6.11
C LEU A 171 -19.78 -6.08 -7.54
N PHE A 172 -18.92 -5.60 -8.42
CA PHE A 172 -19.30 -5.17 -9.78
C PHE A 172 -18.71 -6.10 -10.85
N SER A 173 -18.85 -7.41 -10.64
CA SER A 173 -18.29 -8.44 -11.53
C SER A 173 -18.80 -8.39 -12.98
N GLN A 174 -19.83 -7.61 -13.27
CA GLN A 174 -20.35 -7.41 -14.62
C GLN A 174 -19.51 -6.42 -15.46
N TYR A 175 -18.69 -5.57 -14.83
CA TYR A 175 -17.94 -4.48 -15.47
C TYR A 175 -16.41 -4.65 -15.34
N TRP A 176 -15.91 -5.89 -15.42
CA TRP A 176 -14.49 -6.21 -15.16
C TRP A 176 -13.50 -5.34 -15.94
N GLY A 177 -13.72 -5.12 -17.25
CA GLY A 177 -12.78 -4.36 -18.07
C GLY A 177 -12.63 -2.89 -17.64
N GLN A 178 -13.73 -2.24 -17.29
CA GLN A 178 -13.75 -0.83 -16.86
C GLN A 178 -13.13 -0.68 -15.46
N ILE A 179 -13.40 -1.63 -14.56
CA ILE A 179 -12.85 -1.63 -13.20
C ILE A 179 -11.34 -1.84 -13.24
N VAL A 180 -10.85 -2.81 -14.01
CA VAL A 180 -9.40 -3.05 -14.13
C VAL A 180 -8.68 -1.84 -14.72
N PHE A 181 -9.25 -1.20 -15.74
CA PHE A 181 -8.70 0.02 -16.31
C PHE A 181 -8.65 1.17 -15.29
N PHE A 182 -9.75 1.46 -14.62
CA PHE A 182 -9.82 2.52 -13.61
C PHE A 182 -8.89 2.26 -12.42
N ASN A 183 -8.80 0.99 -12.01
CA ASN A 183 -7.98 0.57 -10.89
C ASN A 183 -6.49 0.74 -11.21
N THR A 184 -6.08 0.30 -12.40
CA THR A 184 -4.70 0.42 -12.88
C THR A 184 -4.30 1.88 -13.11
N CYS A 185 -5.16 2.69 -13.73
CA CYS A 185 -4.79 4.06 -14.12
C CYS A 185 -4.82 5.07 -12.97
N ILE A 186 -5.74 4.95 -12.00
CA ILE A 186 -6.00 6.04 -11.02
C ILE A 186 -5.99 5.55 -9.57
N SER A 187 -6.60 4.40 -9.32
CA SER A 187 -6.94 3.96 -7.96
C SER A 187 -5.71 3.75 -7.07
N PHE A 188 -4.69 3.02 -7.52
CA PHE A 188 -3.49 2.75 -6.70
C PHE A 188 -2.76 4.03 -6.28
N GLY A 189 -2.57 4.97 -7.21
CA GLY A 189 -1.94 6.26 -6.92
C GLY A 189 -2.77 7.10 -5.94
N PHE A 190 -4.09 7.15 -6.13
CA PHE A 190 -4.99 7.91 -5.25
C PHE A 190 -5.03 7.34 -3.83
N ILE A 191 -5.11 6.01 -3.69
CA ILE A 191 -5.10 5.33 -2.39
C ILE A 191 -3.76 5.54 -1.69
N ALA A 192 -2.64 5.41 -2.42
CA ALA A 192 -1.32 5.67 -1.87
C ALA A 192 -1.18 7.11 -1.39
N TYR A 193 -1.73 8.10 -2.12
CA TYR A 193 -1.75 9.49 -1.71
C TYR A 193 -2.57 9.70 -0.42
N MET A 194 -3.80 9.17 -0.35
CA MET A 194 -4.65 9.24 0.85
C MET A 194 -4.00 8.59 2.07
N ASN A 195 -3.48 7.37 1.91
CA ASN A 195 -2.77 6.67 2.97
C ASN A 195 -1.50 7.41 3.38
N SER A 196 -0.78 8.03 2.44
CA SER A 196 0.45 8.79 2.73
C SER A 196 0.21 10.02 3.60
N ILE A 197 -0.95 10.68 3.48
CA ILE A 197 -1.34 11.79 4.38
C ILE A 197 -1.45 11.27 5.82
N LEU A 198 -2.13 10.14 6.02
CA LEU A 198 -2.31 9.52 7.33
C LEU A 198 -0.97 9.02 7.89
N LEU A 199 -0.19 8.32 7.07
CA LEU A 199 1.14 7.82 7.43
C LEU A 199 2.09 8.95 7.81
N ASN A 200 2.08 10.07 7.09
CA ASN A 200 2.91 11.23 7.45
C ASN A 200 2.54 11.79 8.82
N LYS A 201 1.25 11.89 9.14
CA LYS A 201 0.76 12.35 10.45
C LYS A 201 1.09 11.38 11.60
N ILE A 202 1.09 10.08 11.32
CA ILE A 202 1.48 9.05 12.30
C ILE A 202 2.98 9.13 12.54
N PHE A 203 3.78 9.02 11.48
CA PHE A 203 5.22 8.97 11.57
C PHE A 203 5.86 10.29 12.01
N SER A 204 5.24 11.46 11.79
CA SER A 204 5.73 12.73 12.34
C SER A 204 5.71 12.78 13.87
N LYS A 205 4.94 11.92 14.54
CA LYS A 205 4.99 11.77 16.01
C LYS A 205 6.18 10.94 16.50
N TYR A 206 6.80 10.15 15.62
CA TYR A 206 7.91 9.25 15.96
C TYR A 206 9.26 9.77 15.49
N ILE A 207 9.28 10.73 14.55
CA ILE A 207 10.47 11.51 14.25
C ILE A 207 10.47 12.69 15.23
N GLN A 208 11.11 12.50 16.37
CA GLN A 208 11.66 13.63 17.12
C GLN A 208 12.83 14.15 16.28
N GLU A 209 12.80 15.44 15.93
CA GLU A 209 14.02 16.15 15.53
C GLU A 209 15.10 16.01 16.62
#